data_AF-A0A7K2JWR3-F1
#
_entry.id   AF-A0A7K2JWR3-F1
#
_cell.length_a   1.000
_cell.length_b   1.000
_cell.length_c   1.000
_cell.angle_alpha   90.00
_cell.angle_beta   90.00
_cell.angle_gamma   90.00
#
_symmetry.space_group_name_H-M   'P 1'
#
loop_
_entity.id
_entity.type
_entity.pdbx_description
1 polymer ?
#
loop_
_entity_poly.entity_id
_entity_poly.type
_entity_poly.pdbx_seq_one_letter_code
_entity_poly.pdbx_strand_id
1 'polypeptide(L)'
;MALTSPIYQPAPEGAPADQPRVFAAIANVMRDAMPVGKDQRNEQQNYKFRGIDDVMSAMAGPMRTHGVFILPTIADHQQQRDGKMTRVLITMRYYVYGPAGDCLVTDMPGEAFDYADKATNKAQSAALKYLLFTLFMLPVDGRSIDDGDRHHPEPSEEHRAEQQQRQQRGQQRRQQRGQQPRRSQRAEPGPWENQQQPQQQAPRRDYLTEAHQAKTPDEFAAVRAAAAEAGAPADYLARLDTIAAQKRAAAQPQQTEQQGPAQNAPASPKAAAEQAENALRLAASRANLPTLDADFERVYGLPVDQAPAAQLDAFRQQIEAAAAKGAQQ
;
A
#
# COMPACT_ATOMS: atom_id res chain seq x y z
N MET A 1 -28.51 -15.68 8.25
CA MET A 1 -27.53 -15.93 7.16
C MET A 1 -27.16 -17.40 7.23
N ALA A 2 -27.29 -18.13 6.12
CA ALA A 2 -26.76 -19.48 6.02
C ALA A 2 -25.22 -19.38 6.01
N LEU A 3 -24.55 -20.15 6.86
CA LEU A 3 -23.10 -20.29 6.83
C LEU A 3 -22.76 -21.15 5.62
N THR A 4 -22.36 -20.54 4.50
CA THR A 4 -21.79 -21.25 3.36
C THR A 4 -20.36 -21.61 3.69
N SER A 5 -20.07 -22.91 3.74
CA SER A 5 -18.68 -23.39 3.87
C SER A 5 -17.85 -22.91 2.68
N PRO A 6 -16.54 -22.66 2.87
CA PRO A 6 -15.64 -22.39 1.75
C PRO A 6 -15.68 -23.54 0.74
N ILE A 7 -15.72 -23.21 -0.55
CA ILE A 7 -15.76 -24.18 -1.64
C ILE A 7 -14.42 -24.18 -2.34
N TYR A 8 -13.76 -25.34 -2.38
CA TYR A 8 -12.57 -25.53 -3.21
C TYR A 8 -12.97 -25.88 -4.64
N GLN A 9 -12.41 -25.15 -5.61
CA GLN A 9 -12.48 -25.49 -7.02
C GLN A 9 -11.11 -25.98 -7.47
N PRO A 10 -10.99 -27.23 -7.96
CA PRO A 10 -9.71 -27.77 -8.38
C PRO A 10 -9.19 -27.05 -9.63
N ALA A 11 -7.89 -27.18 -9.85
CA ALA A 11 -7.25 -26.64 -11.04
C ALA A 11 -7.78 -27.31 -12.31
N PRO A 12 -7.74 -26.61 -13.45
CA PRO A 12 -8.13 -27.20 -14.73
C PRO A 12 -7.22 -28.38 -15.10
N GLU A 13 -7.74 -29.26 -15.94
CA GLU A 13 -6.98 -30.37 -16.49
C GLU A 13 -5.77 -29.86 -17.30
N GLY A 14 -4.62 -30.50 -17.15
CA GLY A 14 -3.37 -30.05 -17.77
C GLY A 14 -2.67 -28.88 -17.05
N ALA A 15 -3.16 -28.45 -15.88
CA ALA A 15 -2.46 -27.46 -15.08
C ALA A 15 -1.04 -27.93 -14.69
N PRO A 16 -0.04 -27.04 -14.70
CA PRO A 16 1.35 -27.41 -14.39
C PRO A 16 1.46 -28.07 -13.01
N ALA A 17 2.07 -29.24 -12.95
CA ALA A 17 2.21 -30.02 -11.71
C ALA A 17 3.26 -29.46 -10.74
N ASP A 18 4.14 -28.61 -11.25
CA ASP A 18 5.21 -27.92 -10.53
C ASP A 18 4.75 -26.64 -9.82
N GLN A 19 3.56 -26.12 -10.16
CA GLN A 19 3.04 -24.91 -9.52
C GLN A 19 2.30 -25.20 -8.21
N PRO A 20 2.49 -24.37 -7.17
CA PRO A 20 1.76 -24.52 -5.91
C PRO A 20 0.25 -24.41 -6.09
N ARG A 21 -0.48 -25.32 -5.45
CA ARG A 21 -1.94 -25.20 -5.28
C ARG A 21 -2.28 -24.04 -4.33
N VAL A 22 -3.50 -23.54 -4.39
CA VAL A 22 -3.94 -22.34 -3.65
C VAL A 22 -3.63 -22.41 -2.15
N PHE A 23 -3.82 -23.57 -1.50
CA PHE A 23 -3.54 -23.71 -0.06
C PHE A 23 -2.05 -23.59 0.27
N ALA A 24 -1.17 -24.16 -0.56
CA ALA A 24 0.27 -24.04 -0.40
C ALA A 24 0.74 -22.61 -0.68
N ALA A 25 0.17 -21.97 -1.71
CA ALA A 25 0.45 -20.57 -2.03
C ALA A 25 0.02 -19.63 -0.89
N ILE A 26 -1.17 -19.84 -0.31
CA ILE A 26 -1.64 -19.09 0.87
C ILE A 26 -0.66 -19.26 2.04
N ALA A 27 -0.21 -20.48 2.35
CA ALA A 27 0.75 -20.71 3.42
C ALA A 27 2.09 -19.98 3.19
N ASN A 28 2.54 -19.88 1.94
CA ASN A 28 3.73 -19.10 1.59
C ASN A 28 3.50 -17.59 1.70
N VAL A 29 2.32 -17.09 1.30
CA VAL A 29 1.94 -15.69 1.52
C VAL A 29 1.94 -15.34 3.00
N MET A 30 1.39 -16.21 3.86
CA MET A 30 1.37 -16.01 5.31
C MET A 30 2.78 -15.92 5.90
N ARG A 31 3.74 -16.68 5.36
CA ARG A 31 5.14 -16.67 5.80
C ARG A 31 5.81 -15.31 5.54
N ASP A 32 5.47 -14.68 4.42
CA ASP A 32 6.11 -13.44 3.95
C ASP A 32 5.29 -12.18 4.30
N ALA A 33 4.08 -12.34 4.85
CA ALA A 33 3.20 -11.24 5.23
C ALA A 33 3.81 -10.38 6.35
N MET A 34 3.81 -9.06 6.13
CA MET A 34 4.33 -8.11 7.11
C MET A 34 3.29 -7.77 8.19
N PRO A 35 3.72 -7.47 9.44
CA PRO A 35 2.81 -7.05 10.49
C PRO A 35 2.07 -5.75 10.15
N VAL A 36 0.78 -5.67 10.51
CA VAL A 36 -0.04 -4.47 10.33
C VAL A 36 -0.17 -3.72 11.67
N GLY A 37 0.28 -2.46 11.69
CA GLY A 37 0.17 -1.54 12.83
C GLY A 37 -1.23 -0.94 13.03
N LYS A 38 -1.46 -0.27 14.17
CA LYS A 38 -2.67 0.55 14.44
C LYS A 38 -2.35 2.03 14.25
N ASP A 39 -2.05 2.41 13.01
CA ASP A 39 -1.54 3.76 12.71
C ASP A 39 -2.65 4.75 12.35
N GLN A 40 -3.85 4.25 12.03
CA GLN A 40 -4.99 5.10 11.69
C GLN A 40 -5.80 5.48 12.93
N ARG A 41 -6.35 6.70 12.95
CA ARG A 41 -7.21 7.22 14.03
C ARG A 41 -8.52 7.75 13.46
N ASN A 42 -9.64 7.32 14.04
CA ASN A 42 -10.93 7.93 13.79
C ASN A 42 -11.07 9.13 14.73
N GLU A 43 -11.02 10.36 14.20
CA GLU A 43 -11.07 11.57 15.02
C GLU A 43 -12.44 11.81 15.68
N GLN A 44 -13.53 11.38 15.04
CA GLN A 44 -14.89 11.61 15.55
C GLN A 44 -15.22 10.75 16.77
N GLN A 45 -14.67 9.53 16.80
CA GLN A 45 -14.92 8.55 17.88
C GLN A 45 -13.66 8.27 18.69
N ASN A 46 -12.57 8.97 18.38
CA ASN A 46 -11.28 8.92 19.07
C ASN A 46 -10.72 7.51 19.33
N TYR A 47 -10.78 6.61 18.35
CA TYR A 47 -10.16 5.27 18.46
C TYR A 47 -9.16 5.03 17.34
N LYS A 48 -8.16 4.18 17.62
CA LYS A 48 -7.18 3.73 16.63
C LYS A 48 -7.63 2.46 15.93
N PHE A 49 -7.38 2.35 14.63
CA PHE A 49 -7.75 1.20 13.83
C PHE A 49 -6.67 0.85 12.80
N ARG A 50 -6.80 -0.35 12.23
CA ARG A 50 -5.99 -0.80 11.08
C ARG A 50 -6.72 -0.45 9.80
N GLY A 51 -6.12 0.38 8.94
CA GLY A 51 -6.70 0.75 7.65
C GLY A 51 -6.73 -0.44 6.70
N ILE A 52 -7.69 -0.46 5.77
CA ILE A 52 -7.66 -1.44 4.67
C ILE A 52 -6.43 -1.21 3.78
N ASP A 53 -6.00 0.03 3.60
CA ASP A 53 -4.84 0.37 2.77
C ASP A 53 -3.53 -0.17 3.37
N ASP A 54 -3.40 -0.15 4.71
CA ASP A 54 -2.25 -0.73 5.42
C ASP A 54 -2.20 -2.26 5.22
N VAL A 55 -3.37 -2.90 5.31
CA VAL A 55 -3.55 -4.33 5.07
C VAL A 55 -3.20 -4.70 3.63
N MET A 56 -3.71 -3.95 2.66
CA MET A 56 -3.43 -4.17 1.23
C MET A 56 -1.94 -4.00 0.93
N SER A 57 -1.29 -2.99 1.55
CA SER A 57 0.13 -2.73 1.39
C SER A 57 1.00 -3.85 1.94
N ALA A 58 0.66 -4.38 3.14
CA ALA A 58 1.36 -5.51 3.74
C ALA A 58 1.24 -6.80 2.91
N MET A 59 0.13 -6.97 2.19
CA MET A 59 -0.16 -8.17 1.40
C MET A 59 0.34 -8.10 -0.05
N ALA A 60 0.45 -6.90 -0.63
CA ALA A 60 0.71 -6.72 -2.05
C ALA A 60 2.01 -7.39 -2.54
N GLY A 61 3.09 -7.30 -1.76
CA GLY A 61 4.36 -7.97 -2.08
C GLY A 61 4.22 -9.50 -2.05
N PRO A 62 3.90 -10.10 -0.89
CA PRO A 62 3.73 -11.55 -0.72
C PRO A 62 2.77 -12.18 -1.74
N MET A 63 1.61 -11.56 -1.97
CA MET A 63 0.63 -12.08 -2.94
C MET A 63 1.19 -12.14 -4.36
N ARG A 64 1.92 -11.09 -4.79
CA ARG A 64 2.57 -11.08 -6.11
C ARG A 64 3.68 -12.13 -6.21
N THR A 65 4.50 -12.27 -5.17
CA THR A 65 5.59 -13.26 -5.13
C THR A 65 5.06 -14.69 -5.31
N HIS A 66 3.95 -15.02 -4.67
CA HIS A 66 3.39 -16.39 -4.68
C HIS A 66 2.25 -16.59 -5.69
N GLY A 67 2.00 -15.61 -6.56
CA GLY A 67 0.99 -15.71 -7.62
C GLY A 67 -0.44 -15.86 -7.12
N VAL A 68 -0.76 -15.30 -5.94
CA VAL A 68 -2.11 -15.32 -5.37
C VAL A 68 -2.82 -14.01 -5.72
N PHE A 69 -4.05 -14.11 -6.22
CA PHE A 69 -4.91 -12.94 -6.42
C PHE A 69 -6.36 -13.22 -6.02
N ILE A 70 -7.12 -12.15 -5.76
CA ILE A 70 -8.49 -12.25 -5.25
C ILE A 70 -9.42 -11.48 -6.18
N LEU A 71 -10.49 -12.14 -6.63
CA LEU A 71 -11.57 -11.52 -7.40
C LEU A 71 -12.85 -11.42 -6.55
N PRO A 72 -13.35 -10.21 -6.26
CA PRO A 72 -14.60 -10.01 -5.53
C PRO A 72 -15.83 -10.01 -6.45
N THR A 73 -16.95 -10.50 -5.92
CA THR A 73 -18.30 -10.35 -6.50
C THR A 73 -19.31 -10.09 -5.39
N ILE A 74 -20.38 -9.35 -5.68
CA ILE A 74 -21.46 -9.09 -4.71
C ILE A 74 -22.47 -10.24 -4.84
N ALA A 75 -22.60 -11.06 -3.79
CA ALA A 75 -23.56 -12.16 -3.76
C ALA A 75 -24.94 -11.73 -3.23
N ASP A 76 -24.98 -10.79 -2.29
CA ASP A 76 -26.21 -10.16 -1.80
C ASP A 76 -25.94 -8.68 -1.48
N HIS A 77 -26.94 -7.83 -1.72
CA HIS A 77 -26.87 -6.39 -1.45
C HIS A 77 -28.21 -5.90 -0.92
N GLN A 78 -28.18 -5.38 0.30
CA GLN A 78 -29.33 -4.76 0.94
C GLN A 78 -28.96 -3.34 1.34
N GLN A 79 -29.75 -2.39 0.88
CA GLN A 79 -29.57 -0.98 1.19
C GLN A 79 -30.86 -0.41 1.76
N GLN A 80 -30.76 0.20 2.93
CA GLN A 80 -31.85 0.91 3.58
C GLN A 80 -31.45 2.36 3.81
N ARG A 81 -32.35 3.28 3.47
CA ARG A 81 -32.16 4.72 3.71
C ARG A 81 -33.05 5.17 4.87
N ASP A 82 -32.44 5.73 5.91
CA ASP A 82 -33.14 6.36 7.03
C ASP A 82 -32.77 7.85 7.09
N GLY A 83 -33.68 8.68 6.58
CA GLY A 83 -33.42 10.11 6.39
C GLY A 83 -32.22 10.37 5.48
N LYS A 84 -31.16 10.97 6.05
CA LYS A 84 -29.89 11.22 5.34
C LYS A 84 -28.90 10.07 5.44
N MET A 85 -29.13 9.10 6.31
CA MET A 85 -28.24 7.96 6.50
C MET A 85 -28.61 6.83 5.53
N THR A 86 -27.59 6.21 4.94
CA THR A 86 -27.71 4.98 4.17
C THR A 86 -26.99 3.87 4.93
N ARG A 87 -27.72 2.81 5.26
CA ARG A 87 -27.19 1.56 5.79
C ARG A 87 -27.09 0.56 4.66
N VAL A 88 -25.94 -0.10 4.54
CA VAL A 88 -25.70 -1.16 3.56
C VAL A 88 -25.24 -2.42 4.28
N LEU A 89 -25.88 -3.54 3.96
CA LEU A 89 -25.47 -4.89 4.31
C LEU A 89 -25.18 -5.63 3.00
N ILE A 90 -23.99 -6.18 2.86
CA ILE A 90 -23.60 -6.96 1.67
C ILE A 90 -23.06 -8.31 2.08
N THR A 91 -23.24 -9.29 1.21
CA THR A 91 -22.46 -10.52 1.22
C THR A 91 -21.51 -10.47 0.03
N MET A 92 -20.21 -10.39 0.30
CA MET A 92 -19.18 -10.42 -0.72
C MET A 92 -18.71 -11.84 -0.93
N ARG A 93 -18.76 -12.34 -2.17
CA ARG A 93 -18.12 -13.59 -2.56
C ARG A 93 -16.74 -13.32 -3.13
N TYR A 94 -15.74 -13.96 -2.57
CA TYR A 94 -14.36 -13.84 -2.99
C TYR A 94 -13.87 -15.15 -3.60
N TYR A 95 -13.18 -15.02 -4.73
CA TYR A 95 -12.45 -16.10 -5.38
C TYR A 95 -10.96 -15.85 -5.16
N VAL A 96 -10.33 -16.71 -4.37
CA VAL A 96 -8.89 -16.66 -4.11
C VAL A 96 -8.22 -17.65 -5.03
N TYR A 97 -7.50 -17.17 -6.04
CA TYR A 97 -6.83 -18.00 -7.03
C TYR A 97 -5.39 -18.29 -6.64
N GLY A 98 -4.98 -19.56 -6.80
CA GLY A 98 -3.59 -19.98 -6.73
C GLY A 98 -2.92 -19.96 -8.10
N PRO A 99 -1.58 -20.00 -8.16
CA PRO A 99 -0.83 -19.92 -9.41
C PRO A 99 -1.11 -21.14 -10.32
N ALA A 100 -1.42 -22.30 -9.73
CA ALA A 100 -1.81 -23.49 -10.49
C ALA A 100 -3.25 -23.46 -11.08
N GLY A 101 -3.99 -22.35 -10.91
CA GLY A 101 -5.32 -22.15 -11.47
C GLY A 101 -6.48 -22.73 -10.66
N ASP A 102 -6.21 -23.38 -9.53
CA ASP A 102 -7.24 -23.74 -8.56
C ASP A 102 -7.68 -22.51 -7.75
N CYS A 103 -8.86 -22.58 -7.13
CA CYS A 103 -9.34 -21.48 -6.32
C CYS A 103 -10.13 -21.90 -5.07
N LEU A 104 -10.12 -21.03 -4.07
CA LEU A 104 -10.97 -21.11 -2.89
C LEU A 104 -12.05 -20.03 -2.99
N VAL A 105 -13.31 -20.43 -2.86
CA VAL A 105 -14.46 -19.52 -2.89
C VAL A 105 -15.03 -19.39 -1.49
N THR A 106 -15.20 -18.16 -1.02
CA THR A 106 -15.76 -17.90 0.31
C THR A 106 -16.63 -16.64 0.31
N ASP A 107 -17.63 -16.62 1.18
CA ASP A 107 -18.51 -15.48 1.36
C ASP A 107 -18.14 -14.74 2.65
N MET A 108 -18.09 -13.41 2.61
CA MET A 108 -17.78 -12.55 3.76
C MET A 108 -18.83 -11.45 3.89
N PRO A 109 -19.37 -11.22 5.11
CA PRO A 109 -20.29 -10.13 5.33
C PRO A 109 -19.56 -8.78 5.32
N GLY A 110 -20.24 -7.75 4.80
CA GLY A 110 -19.83 -6.36 4.91
C GLY A 110 -20.98 -5.50 5.40
N GLU A 111 -20.72 -4.61 6.34
CA GLU A 111 -21.70 -3.65 6.84
C GLU A 111 -21.09 -2.24 6.83
N ALA A 112 -21.91 -1.26 6.44
CA ALA A 112 -21.54 0.14 6.56
C ALA A 112 -22.73 1.07 6.75
N PHE A 113 -22.44 2.20 7.38
CA PHE A 113 -23.32 3.35 7.51
C PHE A 113 -22.64 4.57 6.90
N ASP A 114 -23.34 5.34 6.08
CA ASP A 114 -22.83 6.56 5.50
C ASP A 114 -23.94 7.61 5.29
N TYR A 115 -23.66 8.87 5.58
CA TYR A 115 -24.61 9.98 5.41
C TYR A 115 -24.62 10.57 3.98
N ALA A 116 -23.76 10.05 3.11
CA ALA A 116 -23.64 10.46 1.72
C ALA A 116 -23.78 9.22 0.81
N ASP A 117 -22.88 9.06 -0.15
CA ASP A 117 -22.94 8.10 -1.26
C ASP A 117 -21.94 6.94 -1.12
N LYS A 118 -21.19 6.85 0.00
CA LYS A 118 -20.06 5.91 0.14
C LYS A 118 -20.38 4.62 0.91
N ALA A 119 -21.63 4.40 1.29
CA ALA A 119 -22.02 3.25 2.11
C ALA A 119 -21.60 1.90 1.47
N THR A 120 -21.88 1.69 0.18
CA THR A 120 -21.54 0.44 -0.50
C THR A 120 -20.03 0.20 -0.56
N ASN A 121 -19.24 1.21 -0.92
CA ASN A 121 -17.78 1.09 -0.99
C ASN A 121 -17.18 0.78 0.39
N LYS A 122 -17.68 1.45 1.44
CA LYS A 122 -17.27 1.16 2.83
C LYS A 122 -17.57 -0.28 3.24
N ALA A 123 -18.75 -0.79 2.88
CA ALA A 123 -19.12 -2.17 3.18
C ALA A 123 -18.22 -3.18 2.45
N GLN A 124 -17.85 -2.90 1.18
CA GLN A 124 -16.91 -3.74 0.43
C GLN A 124 -15.50 -3.72 1.04
N SER A 125 -15.00 -2.54 1.45
CA SER A 125 -13.72 -2.43 2.15
C SER A 125 -13.72 -3.17 3.48
N ALA A 126 -14.82 -3.13 4.23
CA ALA A 126 -14.96 -3.88 5.48
C ALA A 126 -14.91 -5.39 5.24
N ALA A 127 -15.66 -5.90 4.25
CA ALA A 127 -15.66 -7.32 3.92
C ALA A 127 -14.28 -7.82 3.48
N LEU A 128 -13.58 -7.06 2.62
CA LEU A 128 -12.23 -7.40 2.15
C LEU A 128 -11.22 -7.40 3.31
N LYS A 129 -11.32 -6.41 4.20
CA LYS A 129 -10.47 -6.35 5.39
C LYS A 129 -10.58 -7.63 6.21
N TYR A 130 -11.82 -8.04 6.54
CA TYR A 130 -12.03 -9.27 7.32
C TYR A 130 -11.58 -10.52 6.58
N LEU A 131 -11.79 -10.60 5.26
CA LEU A 131 -11.25 -11.70 4.44
C LEU A 131 -9.72 -11.80 4.62
N LEU A 132 -8.99 -10.71 4.43
CA LEU A 132 -7.53 -10.73 4.46
C LEU A 132 -6.99 -11.10 5.86
N PHE A 133 -7.60 -10.57 6.93
CA PHE A 133 -7.23 -10.95 8.30
C PHE A 133 -7.49 -12.43 8.59
N THR A 134 -8.64 -12.96 8.18
CA THR A 134 -9.04 -14.35 8.49
C THR A 134 -8.36 -15.37 7.59
N LEU A 135 -8.15 -15.06 6.32
CA LEU A 135 -7.53 -15.97 5.36
C LEU A 135 -6.03 -16.11 5.60
N PHE A 136 -5.34 -15.00 5.88
CA PHE A 136 -3.88 -14.97 5.98
C PHE A 136 -3.36 -14.87 7.42
N MET A 137 -4.25 -14.90 8.43
CA MET A 137 -3.89 -14.72 9.85
C MET A 137 -2.89 -13.58 10.04
N LEU A 138 -3.19 -12.44 9.43
CA LEU A 138 -2.23 -11.34 9.31
C LEU A 138 -1.62 -11.00 10.67
N PRO A 139 -0.28 -10.99 10.79
CA PRO A 139 0.35 -10.66 12.04
C PRO A 139 -0.04 -9.24 12.44
N VAL A 140 -0.54 -9.11 13.66
CA VAL A 140 -0.77 -7.82 14.30
C VAL A 140 0.46 -7.51 15.14
N ASP A 141 0.99 -6.29 15.10
CA ASP A 141 2.09 -5.93 16.00
C ASP A 141 1.64 -6.16 17.46
N GLY A 142 2.22 -7.17 18.12
CA GLY A 142 1.88 -7.56 19.49
C GLY A 142 2.22 -6.49 20.52
N ARG A 143 2.95 -5.43 20.12
CA ARG A 143 3.13 -4.21 20.94
C ARG A 143 1.86 -3.35 20.98
N SER A 144 0.88 -3.58 20.11
CA SER A 144 -0.47 -3.00 20.22
C SER A 144 -1.31 -3.82 21.23
N ILE A 145 -0.95 -3.75 22.52
CA ILE A 145 -1.78 -4.27 23.62
C ILE A 145 -3.13 -3.55 23.73
N ASP A 146 -3.28 -2.41 23.06
CA ASP A 146 -4.55 -1.70 22.96
C ASP A 146 -5.42 -2.31 21.86
N ASP A 147 -6.08 -3.41 22.18
CA ASP A 147 -7.16 -3.94 21.38
C ASP A 147 -8.35 -2.96 21.44
N GLY A 148 -8.48 -2.05 20.46
CA GLY A 148 -9.60 -1.12 20.34
C GLY A 148 -11.01 -1.72 20.38
N ASP A 149 -11.17 -3.05 20.29
CA ASP A 149 -12.45 -3.73 20.60
C ASP A 149 -12.71 -3.87 22.13
N ARG A 150 -11.69 -3.65 22.97
CA ARG A 150 -11.78 -3.70 24.43
C ARG A 150 -12.37 -2.43 25.03
N HIS A 151 -12.33 -1.33 24.28
CA HIS A 151 -12.91 -0.05 24.67
C HIS A 151 -13.72 0.51 23.50
N HIS A 152 -14.97 0.05 23.36
CA HIS A 152 -15.98 0.96 22.81
C HIS A 152 -15.99 2.19 23.73
N PRO A 153 -15.64 3.40 23.25
CA PRO A 153 -15.86 4.57 24.07
C PRO A 153 -17.36 4.64 24.32
N GLU A 154 -17.77 4.52 25.59
CA GLU A 154 -19.08 5.01 25.99
C GLU A 154 -19.18 6.43 25.42
N PRO A 155 -20.21 6.74 24.61
CA PRO A 155 -20.33 8.08 24.06
C PRO A 155 -20.28 9.06 25.23
N SER A 156 -19.36 10.02 25.16
CA SER A 156 -19.14 10.99 26.23
C SER A 156 -20.46 11.64 26.63
N GLU A 157 -20.58 12.09 27.89
CA GLU A 157 -21.80 12.76 28.35
C GLU A 157 -22.16 13.95 27.44
N GLU A 158 -21.16 14.65 26.90
CA GLU A 158 -21.35 15.69 25.88
C GLU A 158 -21.95 15.15 24.58
N HIS A 159 -21.44 14.04 24.04
CA HIS A 159 -22.00 13.42 22.82
C HIS A 159 -23.40 12.84 23.06
N ARG A 160 -23.68 12.31 24.26
CA ARG A 160 -25.03 11.86 24.66
C ARG A 160 -25.99 13.04 24.79
N ALA A 161 -25.55 14.14 25.41
CA ALA A 161 -26.33 15.36 25.57
C ALA A 161 -26.62 16.03 24.22
N GLU A 162 -25.64 16.07 23.31
CA GLU A 162 -25.80 16.67 21.98
C GLU A 162 -26.76 15.85 21.10
N GLN A 163 -26.70 14.51 21.19
CA GLN A 163 -27.69 13.63 20.53
C GLN A 163 -29.09 13.80 21.10
N GLN A 164 -29.23 13.89 22.43
CA GLN A 164 -30.52 14.12 23.08
C GLN A 164 -31.10 15.50 22.69
N GLN A 165 -30.27 16.56 22.66
CA GLN A 165 -30.70 17.89 22.19
C GLN A 165 -31.11 17.88 20.72
N ARG A 166 -30.39 17.17 19.85
CA ARG A 166 -30.77 17.02 18.43
C ARG A 166 -32.10 16.29 18.27
N GLN A 167 -32.34 15.23 19.05
CA GLN A 167 -33.60 14.49 19.04
C GLN A 167 -34.76 15.35 19.58
N GLN A 168 -34.56 16.09 20.66
CA GLN A 168 -35.56 17.01 21.21
C GLN A 168 -35.89 18.17 20.25
N ARG A 169 -34.89 18.78 19.61
CA ARG A 169 -35.11 19.79 18.56
C ARG A 169 -35.87 19.22 17.37
N GLY A 170 -35.59 17.98 16.98
CA GLY A 170 -36.31 17.27 15.92
C GLY A 170 -37.79 17.04 16.27
N GLN A 171 -38.08 16.65 17.51
CA GLN A 171 -39.44 16.44 18.01
C GLN A 171 -40.22 17.76 18.15
N GLN A 172 -39.60 18.83 18.66
CA GLN A 172 -40.23 20.16 18.76
C GLN A 172 -40.57 20.73 17.37
N ARG A 173 -39.68 20.57 16.37
CA ARG A 173 -39.96 20.96 14.97
C ARG A 173 -41.11 20.17 14.36
N ARG A 174 -41.28 18.90 14.76
CA ARG A 174 -42.36 18.03 14.27
C ARG A 174 -43.71 18.37 14.91
N GLN A 175 -43.71 18.78 16.18
CA GLN A 175 -44.91 19.29 16.88
C GLN A 175 -45.37 20.65 16.34
N GLN A 176 -44.44 21.56 16.02
CA GLN A 176 -44.77 22.86 15.42
C GLN A 176 -45.30 22.75 13.98
N ARG A 177 -44.93 21.69 13.24
CA ARG A 177 -45.46 21.42 11.88
C ARG A 177 -46.83 20.73 11.86
N GLY A 178 -47.40 20.37 13.02
CA GLY A 178 -48.74 19.79 13.13
C GLY A 178 -49.88 20.81 13.04
N GLN A 179 -49.58 22.11 13.02
CA GLN A 179 -50.58 23.19 12.99
C GLN A 179 -50.22 24.23 11.92
N GLN A 180 -50.30 23.88 10.64
CA GLN A 180 -50.50 24.88 9.57
C GLN A 180 -50.95 24.17 8.27
N PRO A 181 -52.04 24.62 7.62
CA PRO A 181 -52.45 24.04 6.36
C PRO A 181 -51.43 24.42 5.27
N ARG A 182 -51.13 23.44 4.41
CA ARG A 182 -50.24 23.61 3.25
C ARG A 182 -50.79 24.71 2.35
N ARG A 183 -50.10 25.85 2.26
CA ARG A 183 -50.28 26.82 1.18
C ARG A 183 -49.13 26.69 0.19
N SER A 184 -49.52 26.50 -1.06
CA SER A 184 -48.68 26.38 -2.25
C SER A 184 -47.92 27.66 -2.58
N GLN A 185 -46.70 27.45 -3.09
CA GLN A 185 -45.94 28.27 -4.04
C GLN A 185 -45.67 29.75 -3.71
N ARG A 186 -44.42 30.04 -3.35
CA ARG A 186 -43.50 30.95 -4.06
C ARG A 186 -42.19 30.95 -3.28
N ALA A 187 -41.10 30.52 -3.91
CA ALA A 187 -39.76 30.67 -3.35
C ALA A 187 -39.35 32.15 -3.50
N GLU A 188 -39.62 32.94 -2.47
CA GLU A 188 -38.87 34.18 -2.25
C GLU A 188 -37.54 33.77 -1.59
N PRO A 189 -36.38 34.19 -2.12
CA PRO A 189 -35.12 33.95 -1.44
C PRO A 189 -35.11 34.62 -0.07
N GLY A 190 -34.84 33.83 0.96
CA GLY A 190 -34.79 34.31 2.34
C GLY A 190 -33.46 34.99 2.68
N PRO A 191 -33.35 35.65 3.85
CA PRO A 191 -32.20 36.48 4.24
C PRO A 191 -30.88 35.71 4.45
N TRP A 192 -30.85 34.42 4.13
CA TRP A 192 -29.66 33.56 4.12
C TRP A 192 -28.91 33.61 2.79
N GLU A 193 -29.43 34.29 1.76
CA GLU A 193 -28.71 34.54 0.50
C GLU A 193 -27.54 35.53 0.66
N ASN A 194 -27.39 36.15 1.84
CA ASN A 194 -26.24 36.98 2.20
C ASN A 194 -25.38 36.36 3.30
N GLN A 195 -25.24 35.04 3.32
CA GLN A 195 -24.09 34.44 4.00
C GLN A 195 -22.86 34.75 3.17
N GLN A 196 -21.97 35.58 3.73
CA GLN A 196 -20.58 35.69 3.30
C GLN A 196 -20.12 34.33 2.81
N GLN A 197 -19.77 34.28 1.51
CA GLN A 197 -19.22 33.09 0.89
C GLN A 197 -18.21 32.51 1.89
N PRO A 198 -18.31 31.22 2.29
CA PRO A 198 -17.20 30.60 2.96
C PRO A 198 -16.03 30.86 2.04
N GLN A 199 -15.05 31.62 2.52
CA GLN A 199 -13.78 31.85 1.83
C GLN A 199 -13.44 30.53 1.19
N GLN A 200 -13.50 30.48 -0.14
CA GLN A 200 -13.21 29.27 -0.88
C GLN A 200 -11.87 28.82 -0.34
N GLN A 201 -11.86 27.78 0.49
CA GLN A 201 -10.64 27.12 0.87
C GLN A 201 -10.12 26.65 -0.48
N ALA A 202 -9.09 27.36 -0.96
CA ALA A 202 -8.49 27.11 -2.24
C ALA A 202 -8.30 25.60 -2.37
N PRO A 203 -8.51 25.02 -3.57
CA PRO A 203 -8.36 23.59 -3.80
C PRO A 203 -7.10 23.11 -3.07
N ARG A 204 -7.25 22.14 -2.15
CA ARG A 204 -6.13 21.60 -1.38
C ARG A 204 -5.03 21.25 -2.37
N ARG A 205 -3.97 22.06 -2.37
CA ARG A 205 -2.85 21.93 -3.30
C ARG A 205 -2.23 20.56 -3.08
N ASP A 206 -2.04 19.80 -4.15
CA ASP A 206 -1.35 18.52 -4.10
C ASP A 206 0.16 18.78 -4.07
N TYR A 207 0.67 19.02 -2.86
CA TYR A 207 2.07 19.38 -2.66
C TYR A 207 3.04 18.26 -3.09
N LEU A 208 2.60 16.99 -3.12
CA LEU A 208 3.43 15.88 -3.62
C LEU A 208 3.58 15.99 -5.14
N THR A 209 2.48 16.21 -5.84
CA THR A 209 2.52 16.41 -7.30
C THR A 209 3.32 17.66 -7.66
N GLU A 210 3.14 18.77 -6.93
CA GLU A 210 3.90 20.00 -7.14
C GLU A 210 5.40 19.81 -6.87
N ALA A 211 5.77 19.06 -5.82
CA ALA A 211 7.16 18.70 -5.51
C ALA A 211 7.80 17.83 -6.61
N HIS A 212 7.03 16.93 -7.22
CA HIS A 212 7.46 16.17 -8.39
C HIS A 212 7.58 17.02 -9.67
N GLN A 213 6.89 18.17 -9.75
CA GLN A 213 6.97 19.09 -10.89
C GLN A 213 8.00 20.21 -10.72
N ALA A 214 8.39 20.53 -9.48
CA ALA A 214 9.42 21.53 -9.16
C ALA A 214 10.75 21.17 -9.85
N LYS A 215 11.30 22.13 -10.59
CA LYS A 215 12.51 21.97 -11.41
C LYS A 215 13.74 22.57 -10.73
N THR A 216 13.54 23.52 -9.82
CA THR A 216 14.62 24.17 -9.07
C THR A 216 14.53 23.88 -7.57
N PRO A 217 15.66 23.94 -6.84
CA PRO A 217 15.67 23.81 -5.38
C PRO A 217 14.80 24.86 -4.67
N ASP A 218 14.75 26.07 -5.21
CA ASP A 218 13.97 27.18 -4.65
C ASP A 218 12.45 26.95 -4.83
N GLU A 219 12.02 26.42 -5.98
CA GLU A 219 10.64 25.98 -6.19
C GLU A 219 10.25 24.86 -5.22
N PHE A 220 11.16 23.94 -4.94
CA PHE A 220 10.93 22.86 -3.98
C PHE A 220 10.76 23.40 -2.55
N ALA A 221 11.64 24.32 -2.15
CA ALA A 221 11.59 24.96 -0.83
C ALA A 221 10.27 25.73 -0.65
N ALA A 222 9.78 26.41 -1.69
CA ALA A 222 8.51 27.10 -1.69
C ALA A 222 7.31 26.14 -1.53
N VAL A 223 7.31 25.00 -2.23
CA VAL A 223 6.25 23.97 -2.10
C VAL A 223 6.24 23.35 -0.71
N ARG A 224 7.42 23.06 -0.15
CA ARG A 224 7.56 22.52 1.22
C ARG A 224 7.12 23.53 2.28
N ALA A 225 7.50 24.80 2.15
CA ALA A 225 7.08 25.86 3.06
C ALA A 225 5.56 26.05 3.01
N ALA A 226 4.97 26.06 1.81
CA ALA A 226 3.52 26.13 1.64
C ALA A 226 2.78 24.91 2.22
N ALA A 227 3.37 23.71 2.16
CA ALA A 227 2.82 22.52 2.80
C ALA A 227 2.87 22.61 4.33
N ALA A 228 3.96 23.16 4.89
CA ALA A 228 4.11 23.35 6.34
C ALA A 228 3.15 24.43 6.88
N GLU A 229 3.00 25.56 6.19
CA GLU A 229 2.04 26.61 6.54
C GLU A 229 0.58 26.13 6.44
N ALA A 230 0.30 25.22 5.50
CA ALA A 230 -1.00 24.57 5.38
C ALA A 230 -1.26 23.47 6.44
N GLY A 231 -0.31 23.25 7.37
CA GLY A 231 -0.45 22.30 8.48
C GLY A 231 -0.22 20.84 8.11
N ALA A 232 0.60 20.56 7.08
CA ALA A 232 0.94 19.18 6.72
C ALA A 232 1.67 18.45 7.88
N PRO A 233 1.36 17.17 8.13
CA PRO A 233 1.98 16.41 9.20
C PRO A 233 3.47 16.14 8.93
N ALA A 234 4.26 15.92 9.99
CA ALA A 234 5.72 15.88 9.92
C ALA A 234 6.27 14.76 9.01
N ASP A 235 5.57 13.63 8.95
CA ASP A 235 5.89 12.50 8.07
C ASP A 235 5.67 12.86 6.59
N TYR A 236 4.64 13.66 6.28
CA TYR A 236 4.39 14.16 4.94
C TYR A 236 5.49 15.14 4.48
N LEU A 237 5.93 16.05 5.36
CA LEU A 237 7.06 16.94 5.07
C LEU A 237 8.37 16.16 4.87
N ALA A 238 8.60 15.09 5.62
CA ALA A 238 9.76 14.21 5.44
C ALA A 238 9.76 13.47 4.09
N ARG A 239 8.57 13.11 3.57
CA ARG A 239 8.43 12.55 2.21
C ARG A 239 8.79 13.56 1.13
N LEU A 240 8.37 14.82 1.29
CA LEU A 240 8.81 15.90 0.41
C LEU A 240 10.35 16.04 0.46
N ASP A 241 10.95 16.06 1.65
CA ASP A 241 12.40 16.17 1.78
C ASP A 241 13.17 15.03 1.08
N THR A 242 12.60 13.83 1.09
CA THR A 242 13.15 12.66 0.37
C THR A 242 13.11 12.86 -1.15
N ILE A 243 12.00 13.39 -1.69
CA ILE A 243 11.86 13.70 -3.12
C ILE A 243 12.88 14.77 -3.55
N ALA A 244 13.10 15.80 -2.72
CA ALA A 244 14.13 16.80 -2.98
C ALA A 244 15.55 16.23 -2.95
N ALA A 245 15.85 15.30 -2.04
CA ALA A 245 17.14 14.64 -1.98
C ALA A 245 17.40 13.79 -3.24
N GLN A 246 16.40 13.02 -3.68
CA GLN A 246 16.48 12.19 -4.89
C GLN A 246 16.66 13.03 -6.16
N LYS A 247 15.93 14.14 -6.29
CA LYS A 247 16.07 15.04 -7.44
C LYS A 247 17.40 15.78 -7.47
N ARG A 248 17.94 16.19 -6.31
CA ARG A 248 19.28 16.78 -6.22
C ARG A 248 20.36 15.79 -6.62
N ALA A 249 20.22 14.53 -6.24
CA ALA A 249 21.11 13.46 -6.67
C ALA A 249 21.01 13.18 -8.19
N ALA A 250 19.84 13.38 -8.80
CA ALA A 250 19.63 13.19 -10.24
C ALA A 250 20.02 14.40 -11.11
N ALA A 251 20.09 15.62 -10.55
CA ALA A 251 20.35 16.86 -11.28
C ALA A 251 21.83 17.30 -11.32
N GLN A 252 22.72 16.59 -10.63
CA GLN A 252 24.17 16.83 -10.76
C GLN A 252 24.66 16.21 -12.08
N PRO A 253 25.28 16.98 -13.01
CA PRO A 253 25.94 16.39 -14.15
C PRO A 253 27.02 15.44 -13.64
N GLN A 254 27.18 14.30 -14.31
CA GLN A 254 28.34 13.43 -14.18
C GLN A 254 29.61 14.23 -14.50
N GLN A 255 30.11 14.97 -13.52
CA GLN A 255 31.52 15.24 -13.37
C GLN A 255 32.06 14.12 -12.49
N THR A 256 32.74 13.21 -13.17
CA THR A 256 33.87 12.43 -12.67
C THR A 256 34.63 13.24 -11.62
N GLU A 257 34.57 12.81 -10.35
CA GLU A 257 35.72 12.47 -9.52
C GLU A 257 35.30 12.22 -8.06
N GLN A 258 35.72 11.07 -7.54
CA GLN A 258 36.21 10.88 -6.16
C GLN A 258 35.29 11.31 -5.01
N GLN A 259 34.60 10.35 -4.38
CA GLN A 259 34.79 10.00 -2.95
C GLN A 259 33.86 8.85 -2.54
N GLY A 260 34.46 7.82 -1.94
CA GLY A 260 33.84 6.53 -1.67
C GLY A 260 32.79 6.53 -0.54
N PRO A 261 32.11 5.38 -0.34
CA PRO A 261 31.32 5.16 0.85
C PRO A 261 32.27 4.89 2.03
N ALA A 262 32.23 5.75 3.04
CA ALA A 262 32.61 5.31 4.37
C ALA A 262 31.53 4.33 4.84
N GLN A 263 31.83 3.03 4.75
CA GLN A 263 31.94 2.14 5.91
C GLN A 263 32.11 0.68 5.45
N ASN A 264 33.37 0.28 5.28
CA ASN A 264 33.99 -0.96 5.79
C ASN A 264 35.32 -1.16 5.06
N ALA A 265 36.43 -0.94 5.76
CA ALA A 265 37.76 -1.21 5.24
C ALA A 265 37.86 -2.68 4.76
N PRO A 266 38.55 -2.97 3.64
CA PRO A 266 38.87 -4.35 3.29
C PRO A 266 39.85 -4.90 4.33
N ALA A 267 39.36 -5.74 5.21
CA ALA A 267 40.20 -6.60 6.03
C ALA A 267 40.82 -7.65 5.09
N SER A 268 42.11 -7.50 4.80
CA SER A 268 43.00 -8.43 4.09
C SER A 268 42.90 -8.50 2.54
N PRO A 269 44.03 -8.74 1.83
CA PRO A 269 44.08 -8.99 0.38
C PRO A 269 43.16 -10.13 -0.10
N LYS A 270 42.82 -11.06 0.81
CA LYS A 270 41.93 -12.18 0.53
C LYS A 270 40.48 -11.74 0.29
N ALA A 271 39.97 -10.79 1.08
CA ALA A 271 38.62 -10.27 0.92
C ALA A 271 38.45 -9.50 -0.42
N ALA A 272 39.51 -8.84 -0.89
CA ALA A 272 39.51 -8.18 -2.19
C ALA A 272 39.47 -9.19 -3.35
N ALA A 273 40.18 -10.32 -3.23
CA ALA A 273 40.14 -11.40 -4.22
C ALA A 273 38.76 -12.07 -4.28
N GLU A 274 38.13 -12.34 -3.13
CA GLU A 274 36.78 -12.92 -3.05
C GLU A 274 35.71 -12.01 -3.69
N GLN A 275 35.82 -10.68 -3.50
CA GLN A 275 34.93 -9.71 -4.16
C GLN A 275 35.13 -9.69 -5.68
N ALA A 276 36.38 -9.72 -6.14
CA ALA A 276 36.69 -9.75 -7.57
C ALA A 276 36.26 -11.06 -8.24
N GLU A 277 36.39 -12.20 -7.56
CA GLU A 277 35.90 -13.50 -8.05
C GLU A 277 34.38 -13.49 -8.22
N ASN A 278 33.63 -13.01 -7.22
CA ASN A 278 32.17 -12.90 -7.31
C ASN A 278 31.73 -12.00 -8.47
N ALA A 279 32.43 -10.88 -8.69
CA ALA A 279 32.16 -9.99 -9.82
C ALA A 279 32.47 -10.65 -11.17
N LEU A 280 33.55 -11.43 -11.25
CA LEU A 280 33.93 -12.18 -12.45
C LEU A 280 32.89 -13.26 -12.80
N ARG A 281 32.46 -14.07 -11.81
CA ARG A 281 31.43 -15.11 -12.01
C ARG A 281 30.10 -14.51 -12.47
N LEU A 282 29.72 -13.33 -11.94
CA LEU A 282 28.52 -12.63 -12.36
C LEU A 282 28.61 -12.15 -13.83
N ALA A 283 29.76 -11.61 -14.23
CA ALA A 283 29.99 -11.19 -15.61
C ALA A 283 29.97 -12.38 -16.59
N ALA A 284 30.59 -13.51 -16.22
CA ALA A 284 30.56 -14.74 -17.00
C ALA A 284 29.14 -15.31 -17.14
N SER A 285 28.36 -15.28 -16.06
CA SER A 285 26.94 -15.68 -16.09
C SER A 285 26.12 -14.81 -17.04
N ARG A 286 26.32 -13.48 -17.01
CA ARG A 286 25.66 -12.54 -17.94
C ARG A 286 26.08 -12.76 -19.39
N ALA A 287 27.34 -13.12 -19.63
CA ALA A 287 27.88 -13.42 -20.95
C ALA A 287 27.60 -14.88 -21.41
N ASN A 288 26.90 -15.67 -20.59
CA ASN A 288 26.64 -17.10 -20.83
C ASN A 288 27.91 -17.90 -21.15
N LEU A 289 28.99 -17.68 -20.39
CA LEU A 289 30.29 -18.32 -20.56
C LEU A 289 30.47 -19.49 -19.56
N PRO A 290 30.11 -20.74 -19.93
CA PRO A 290 30.22 -21.90 -19.03
C PRO A 290 31.65 -22.38 -18.83
N THR A 291 32.60 -21.89 -19.64
CA THR A 291 34.02 -22.29 -19.63
C THR A 291 34.91 -21.33 -18.84
N LEU A 292 34.32 -20.45 -17.99
CA LEU A 292 35.02 -19.41 -17.24
C LEU A 292 36.34 -19.88 -16.61
N ASP A 293 36.30 -20.94 -15.81
CA ASP A 293 37.46 -21.40 -15.04
C ASP A 293 38.58 -21.91 -15.96
N ALA A 294 38.22 -22.67 -17.01
CA ALA A 294 39.18 -23.17 -18.00
C ALA A 294 39.77 -22.05 -18.88
N ASP A 295 38.96 -21.05 -19.22
CA ASP A 295 39.40 -19.90 -20.01
C ASP A 295 40.31 -18.97 -19.20
N PHE A 296 39.98 -18.75 -17.92
CA PHE A 296 40.81 -17.98 -17.00
C PHE A 296 42.17 -18.67 -16.76
N GLU A 297 42.16 -19.96 -16.44
CA GLU A 297 43.39 -20.73 -16.18
C GLU A 297 44.28 -20.78 -17.42
N ARG A 298 43.70 -20.88 -18.63
CA ARG A 298 44.45 -20.82 -19.89
C ARG A 298 45.15 -19.47 -20.11
N VAL A 299 44.58 -18.37 -19.64
CA VAL A 299 45.11 -17.01 -19.84
C VAL A 299 46.13 -16.63 -18.76
N TYR A 300 45.89 -17.01 -17.50
CA TYR A 300 46.71 -16.58 -16.37
C TYR A 300 47.59 -17.70 -15.78
N GLY A 301 47.40 -18.96 -16.19
CA GLY A 301 48.20 -20.11 -15.74
C GLY A 301 47.95 -20.52 -14.30
N LEU A 302 46.85 -20.07 -13.70
CA LEU A 302 46.44 -20.34 -12.32
C LEU A 302 44.90 -20.30 -12.20
N PRO A 303 44.31 -21.08 -11.28
CA PRO A 303 42.86 -21.14 -11.12
C PRO A 303 42.30 -19.86 -10.50
N VAL A 304 41.01 -19.61 -10.77
CA VAL A 304 40.28 -18.39 -10.35
C VAL A 304 40.35 -18.14 -8.84
N ASP A 305 40.32 -19.21 -8.02
CA ASP A 305 40.35 -19.15 -6.56
C ASP A 305 41.72 -18.78 -5.97
N GLN A 306 42.78 -18.83 -6.79
CA GLN A 306 44.16 -18.47 -6.43
C GLN A 306 44.61 -17.16 -7.06
N ALA A 307 43.74 -16.52 -7.84
CA ALA A 307 44.07 -15.31 -8.56
C ALA A 307 44.00 -14.05 -7.68
N PRO A 308 44.96 -13.11 -7.81
CA PRO A 308 44.84 -11.80 -7.19
C PRO A 308 43.70 -11.01 -7.84
N ALA A 309 43.04 -10.16 -7.04
CA ALA A 309 41.90 -9.34 -7.48
C ALA A 309 42.14 -8.60 -8.82
N ALA A 310 43.34 -8.09 -9.04
CA ALA A 310 43.70 -7.38 -10.27
C ALA A 310 43.58 -8.25 -11.54
N GLN A 311 43.92 -9.54 -11.47
CA GLN A 311 43.80 -10.45 -12.62
C GLN A 311 42.35 -10.84 -12.87
N LEU A 312 41.58 -11.06 -11.80
CA LEU A 312 40.14 -11.35 -11.84
C LEU A 312 39.35 -10.18 -12.48
N ASP A 313 39.65 -8.95 -12.06
CA ASP A 313 39.02 -7.75 -12.62
C ASP A 313 39.42 -7.52 -14.09
N ALA A 314 40.68 -7.76 -14.45
CA ALA A 314 41.16 -7.63 -15.83
C ALA A 314 40.43 -8.62 -16.76
N PHE A 315 40.23 -9.86 -16.33
CA PHE A 315 39.50 -10.85 -17.11
C PHE A 315 38.01 -10.53 -17.20
N ARG A 316 37.40 -10.03 -16.12
CA ARG A 316 36.01 -9.56 -16.12
C ARG A 316 35.77 -8.50 -17.20
N GLN A 317 36.66 -7.51 -17.27
CA GLN A 317 36.57 -6.43 -18.26
C GLN A 317 36.66 -6.96 -19.70
N GLN A 318 37.46 -8.00 -19.94
CA GLN A 318 37.54 -8.65 -21.26
C GLN A 318 36.23 -9.34 -21.64
N ILE A 319 35.60 -10.05 -20.70
CA ILE A 319 34.29 -10.70 -20.89
C ILE A 319 33.22 -9.65 -21.20
N GLU A 320 33.15 -8.58 -20.40
CA GLU A 320 32.17 -7.49 -20.57
C GLU A 320 32.36 -6.76 -21.91
N ALA A 321 33.61 -6.51 -22.31
CA ALA A 321 33.93 -5.90 -23.60
C ALA A 321 33.59 -6.80 -24.80
N ALA A 322 33.76 -8.12 -24.67
CA ALA A 322 33.39 -9.09 -25.70
C ALA A 322 31.86 -9.20 -25.85
N ALA A 323 31.13 -9.25 -24.73
CA ALA A 323 29.67 -9.27 -24.72
C ALA A 323 29.06 -7.99 -25.35
N ALA A 324 29.65 -6.82 -25.08
CA ALA A 324 29.21 -5.56 -25.67
C ALA A 324 29.38 -5.51 -27.20
N LYS A 325 30.42 -6.16 -27.75
CA LYS A 325 30.65 -6.25 -29.21
C LYS A 325 29.72 -7.25 -29.91
N GLY A 326 29.33 -8.32 -29.22
CA GLY A 326 28.40 -9.32 -29.76
C GLY A 326 26.93 -8.85 -29.85
N ALA A 327 26.53 -7.84 -29.07
CA ALA A 327 25.18 -7.28 -29.08
C ALA A 327 24.93 -6.23 -30.19
N GLN A 328 25.98 -5.85 -30.94
CA GLN A 328 25.92 -4.83 -32.01
C GLN A 328 25.97 -5.43 -33.43
N GLN A 329 25.99 -6.77 -33.57
CA GLN A 329 25.93 -7.49 -34.84
C GLN A 329 24.66 -8.31 -34.93
#